data_AF-A0A1V6QPG8-F1
#
_entry.id   AF-A0A1V6QPG8-F1
#
_cell.length_a   1.000
_cell.length_b   1.000
_cell.length_c   1.000
_cell.angle_alpha   90.00
_cell.angle_beta   90.00
_cell.angle_gamma   90.00
#
_symmetry.space_group_name_H-M   'P 1'
#
loop_
_entity.id
_entity.type
_entity.pdbx_description
1 polymer ?
#
loop_
_entity_poly.entity_id
_entity_poly.type
_entity_poly.pdbx_seq_one_letter_code
_entity_poly.pdbx_strand_id
1 'polypeptide(L)'
;MSQGLGAILTFQRYLTDVENRLQILENALGKLFPSGELDDVTRSLLADETPRDQDSLTQSFIDTNESTLKDFLQEPGPTALENALDDSQINTDYDLTGVGPEGQHLSLEAFSSKDNSPNDLLASAEKEKEFADTYFSRYHKLYPFVHEATFRLEFQDRLLSPSSQSVLANMILAFGSWLAPENHSDLGVQYYRKAQQHLGQIALTDNESITMVQALLLLSDFAQKNGDPDESWQYVATAVRKAISLNLHVELTDPGLTALDREIRRRIWWATYCAESCSARIYGRPLVLPEDGLITVRPVTNTPNQNPTSPTASFPVPTDDPTIYSGLIQQSNYHRMANDIYRRVLSSPTVTPQLVNSFEKMIQNWHSDNPAACARLVSGSMEQWKLTAWRRQFLCDQSLHLLIHRPLLLQWLQNKDINKDTALPAEEHAAEAQCRAAGLAIARETIAQISESIMEGTYDKMTLAFTL
;
A
#
# COMPACT_ATOMS: atom_id res chain seq x y z
N MET A 1 -24.21 0.95 -20.34
CA MET A 1 -23.13 1.50 -21.19
C MET A 1 -22.52 2.80 -20.65
N SER A 2 -23.18 3.59 -19.79
CA SER A 2 -22.60 4.84 -19.26
C SER A 2 -21.72 4.69 -18.00
N GLN A 3 -21.80 3.57 -17.26
CA GLN A 3 -21.03 3.40 -16.01
C GLN A 3 -19.63 2.77 -16.18
N GLY A 4 -19.40 1.94 -17.22
CA GLY A 4 -18.06 1.40 -17.54
C GLY A 4 -17.09 2.45 -18.11
N LEU A 5 -17.63 3.49 -18.75
CA LEU A 5 -16.86 4.69 -19.12
C LEU A 5 -16.37 5.43 -17.86
N GLY A 6 -17.12 5.41 -16.76
CA GLY A 6 -16.73 6.06 -15.51
C GLY A 6 -15.45 5.45 -14.91
N ALA A 7 -15.34 4.13 -14.83
CA ALA A 7 -14.15 3.46 -14.30
C ALA A 7 -12.92 3.62 -15.20
N ILE A 8 -13.11 3.57 -16.52
CA ILE A 8 -12.04 3.83 -17.51
C ILE A 8 -11.59 5.30 -17.41
N LEU A 9 -12.52 6.24 -17.26
CA LEU A 9 -12.21 7.66 -17.07
C LEU A 9 -11.56 7.93 -15.71
N THR A 10 -11.92 7.22 -14.64
CA THR A 10 -11.24 7.32 -13.35
C THR A 10 -9.82 6.78 -13.43
N PHE A 11 -9.61 5.65 -14.09
CA PHE A 11 -8.27 5.08 -14.30
C PHE A 11 -7.41 5.94 -15.23
N GLN A 12 -7.98 6.48 -16.32
CA GLN A 12 -7.30 7.43 -17.20
C GLN A 12 -6.99 8.73 -16.47
N ARG A 13 -7.94 9.27 -15.69
CA ARG A 13 -7.73 10.48 -14.88
C ARG A 13 -6.66 10.25 -13.81
N TYR A 14 -6.63 9.07 -13.21
CA TYR A 14 -5.58 8.67 -12.26
C TYR A 14 -4.21 8.58 -12.94
N LEU A 15 -4.11 7.93 -14.10
CA LEU A 15 -2.86 7.88 -14.88
C LEU A 15 -2.41 9.27 -15.31
N THR A 16 -3.33 10.11 -15.78
CA THR A 16 -3.04 11.51 -16.13
C THR A 16 -2.63 12.32 -14.90
N ASP A 17 -3.20 12.07 -13.71
CA ASP A 17 -2.80 12.74 -12.48
C ASP A 17 -1.41 12.28 -12.01
N VAL A 18 -1.08 11.00 -12.17
CA VAL A 18 0.27 10.44 -11.92
C VAL A 18 1.28 11.00 -12.92
N GLU A 19 0.97 11.04 -14.21
CA GLU A 19 1.80 11.66 -15.25
C GLU A 19 1.98 13.16 -15.00
N ASN A 20 0.92 13.87 -14.61
CA ASN A 20 1.02 15.29 -14.25
C ASN A 20 1.89 15.50 -13.02
N ARG A 21 1.78 14.65 -11.99
CA ARG A 21 2.62 14.73 -10.79
C ARG A 21 4.08 14.40 -11.11
N LEU A 22 4.33 13.40 -11.96
CA LEU A 22 5.66 13.09 -12.49
C LEU A 22 6.21 14.25 -13.31
N GLN A 23 5.42 14.84 -14.20
CA GLN A 23 5.81 15.97 -15.02
C GLN A 23 6.06 17.24 -14.18
N ILE A 24 5.27 17.46 -13.13
CA ILE A 24 5.50 18.55 -12.16
C ILE A 24 6.79 18.30 -11.40
N LEU A 25 7.05 17.06 -10.96
CA LEU A 25 8.29 16.68 -10.30
C LEU A 25 9.49 16.85 -11.24
N GLU A 26 9.40 16.38 -12.48
CA GLU A 26 10.43 16.52 -13.52
C GLU A 26 10.66 17.98 -13.91
N ASN A 27 9.61 18.78 -14.03
CA ASN A 27 9.72 20.21 -14.29
C ASN A 27 10.29 20.97 -13.10
N ALA A 28 9.92 20.60 -11.87
CA ALA A 28 10.50 21.17 -10.66
C ALA A 28 11.99 20.80 -10.54
N LEU A 29 12.35 19.55 -10.82
CA LEU A 29 13.74 19.08 -10.90
C LEU A 29 14.51 19.78 -12.03
N GLY A 30 13.91 19.95 -13.21
CA GLY A 30 14.52 20.66 -14.34
C GLY A 30 14.72 22.16 -14.06
N LYS A 31 13.82 22.80 -13.31
CA LYS A 31 13.97 24.20 -12.86
C LYS A 31 14.98 24.35 -11.72
N LEU A 32 15.10 23.34 -10.86
CA LEU A 32 16.10 23.27 -9.78
C LEU A 32 17.51 23.00 -10.31
N PHE A 33 17.64 22.44 -11.52
CA PHE A 33 18.90 22.10 -12.20
C PHE A 33 18.86 22.51 -13.71
N PRO A 34 18.80 23.81 -14.03
CA PRO A 34 18.47 24.32 -15.37
C PRO A 34 19.56 24.11 -16.43
N SER A 35 20.77 23.72 -16.03
CA SER A 35 21.92 23.51 -16.91
C SER A 35 21.98 22.11 -17.56
N GLY A 36 21.03 21.22 -17.29
CA GLY A 36 21.15 19.79 -17.65
C GLY A 36 22.00 18.98 -16.66
N GLU A 37 22.28 19.56 -15.49
CA GLU A 37 23.13 19.00 -14.44
C GLU A 37 22.56 17.77 -13.73
N LEU A 38 21.34 17.30 -14.04
CA LEU A 38 20.83 16.08 -13.43
C LEU A 38 21.74 14.88 -13.73
N ASP A 39 22.23 14.77 -14.97
CA ASP A 39 23.14 13.68 -15.37
C ASP A 39 24.59 13.91 -14.89
N ASP A 40 25.01 15.16 -14.73
CA ASP A 40 26.36 15.53 -14.25
C ASP A 40 26.46 15.49 -12.72
N VAL A 41 25.43 15.86 -11.98
CA VAL A 41 25.27 15.63 -10.54
C VAL A 41 25.09 14.14 -10.28
N THR A 42 24.33 13.43 -11.13
CA THR A 42 24.25 11.96 -11.06
C THR A 42 25.62 11.32 -11.33
N ARG A 43 26.42 11.80 -12.29
CA ARG A 43 27.79 11.32 -12.54
C ARG A 43 28.79 11.74 -11.46
N SER A 44 28.66 12.95 -10.92
CA SER A 44 29.53 13.48 -9.87
C SER A 44 29.26 12.82 -8.51
N LEU A 45 28.04 12.33 -8.27
CA LEU A 45 27.68 11.55 -7.07
C LEU A 45 28.04 10.05 -7.20
N LEU A 46 28.33 9.58 -8.42
CA LEU A 46 28.76 8.20 -8.71
C LEU A 46 30.29 8.01 -8.68
N ALA A 47 31.06 9.09 -8.71
CA ALA A 47 32.52 9.05 -8.65
C ALA A 47 32.98 9.52 -7.26
N ASP A 48 33.16 8.59 -6.33
CA ASP A 48 33.72 8.91 -5.02
C ASP A 48 35.26 8.84 -5.01
N GLU A 49 35.84 9.88 -4.41
CA GLU A 49 37.22 10.11 -3.96
C GLU A 49 38.41 10.23 -4.96
N THR A 50 38.95 11.45 -5.09
CA THR A 50 40.33 11.81 -4.67
C THR A 50 40.57 13.32 -4.77
N PRO A 51 41.30 13.96 -3.83
CA PRO A 51 41.56 15.39 -3.85
C PRO A 51 42.69 15.71 -4.84
N ARG A 52 42.45 16.59 -5.80
CA ARG A 52 43.53 17.30 -6.51
C ARG A 52 43.15 18.75 -6.74
N ASP A 53 44.02 19.61 -6.23
CA ASP A 53 44.13 21.02 -6.56
C ASP A 53 43.97 21.26 -8.06
N GLN A 54 43.18 22.27 -8.43
CA GLN A 54 43.63 23.33 -9.34
C GLN A 54 42.62 24.47 -9.40
N ASP A 55 43.00 25.58 -8.79
CA ASP A 55 42.67 26.94 -9.22
C ASP A 55 42.65 27.03 -10.75
N SER A 56 41.49 27.30 -11.36
CA SER A 56 41.40 27.91 -12.71
C SER A 56 39.97 28.15 -13.24
N LEU A 57 38.90 27.69 -12.58
CA LEU A 57 37.54 27.86 -13.12
C LEU A 57 36.69 28.97 -12.46
N THR A 58 37.23 29.67 -11.46
CA THR A 58 36.48 30.68 -10.69
C THR A 58 36.39 32.05 -11.35
N GLN A 59 37.00 32.27 -12.52
CA GLN A 59 37.08 33.61 -13.12
C GLN A 59 36.23 33.82 -14.38
N SER A 60 35.52 32.79 -14.90
CA SER A 60 34.65 32.96 -16.08
C SER A 60 33.15 32.92 -15.78
N PHE A 61 32.75 32.79 -14.50
CA PHE A 61 31.34 32.64 -14.12
C PHE A 61 30.68 33.91 -13.58
N ILE A 62 31.44 35.00 -13.38
CA ILE A 62 30.92 36.22 -12.75
C ILE A 62 30.38 37.24 -13.77
N ASP A 63 30.77 37.18 -15.05
CA ASP A 63 30.43 38.26 -15.98
C ASP A 63 29.17 38.02 -16.86
N THR A 64 28.55 36.83 -16.84
CA THR A 64 27.49 36.49 -17.82
C THR A 64 26.05 36.64 -17.30
N ASN A 65 25.83 36.88 -16.00
CA ASN A 65 24.47 36.87 -15.43
C ASN A 65 23.94 38.20 -14.88
N GLU A 66 24.62 39.33 -15.12
CA GLU A 66 24.09 40.64 -14.76
C GLU A 66 23.30 41.32 -15.89
N SER A 67 23.48 40.91 -17.16
CA SER A 67 22.75 41.47 -18.31
C SER A 67 21.41 40.78 -18.56
N THR A 68 21.31 39.46 -18.33
CA THR A 68 20.13 38.65 -18.69
C THR A 68 18.91 38.92 -17.79
N LEU A 69 19.13 39.51 -16.61
CA LEU A 69 18.06 39.86 -15.66
C LEU A 69 17.43 41.25 -15.91
N LYS A 70 18.05 42.11 -16.72
CA LYS A 70 17.48 43.45 -17.03
C LYS A 70 16.57 43.46 -18.25
N ASP A 71 16.75 42.53 -19.18
CA ASP A 71 15.93 42.45 -20.40
C ASP A 71 14.57 41.74 -20.19
N PHE A 72 14.37 41.04 -19.07
CA PHE A 72 13.10 40.35 -18.77
C PHE A 72 12.04 41.20 -18.05
N LEU A 73 12.35 42.43 -17.65
CA LEU A 73 11.40 43.35 -17.01
C LEU A 73 10.74 44.35 -17.97
N GLN A 74 10.99 44.23 -19.27
CA GLN A 74 10.37 45.05 -20.31
C GLN A 74 10.07 44.17 -21.53
N GLU A 75 8.85 43.64 -21.64
CA GLU A 75 8.10 43.45 -22.89
C GLU A 75 6.71 42.85 -22.56
N PRO A 76 5.63 43.25 -23.27
CA PRO A 76 4.25 43.00 -22.87
C PRO A 76 3.72 41.65 -23.36
N GLY A 77 2.85 41.02 -22.57
CA GLY A 77 2.19 39.76 -22.94
C GLY A 77 1.19 39.92 -24.10
N PRO A 78 0.87 38.84 -24.85
CA PRO A 78 -0.23 38.85 -25.79
C PRO A 78 -1.56 38.59 -25.07
N THR A 79 -2.38 39.62 -25.06
CA THR A 79 -3.83 39.61 -24.80
C THR A 79 -4.57 38.84 -25.89
N ALA A 80 -5.33 37.81 -25.50
CA ALA A 80 -6.69 37.53 -25.98
C ALA A 80 -7.17 36.16 -25.47
N LEU A 81 -7.67 36.14 -24.23
CA LEU A 81 -8.94 35.48 -23.86
C LEU A 81 -9.33 35.95 -22.45
N GLU A 82 -9.39 37.28 -22.28
CA GLU A 82 -10.32 37.89 -21.34
C GLU A 82 -11.68 37.90 -22.02
N ASN A 83 -12.60 37.08 -21.52
CA ASN A 83 -14.01 37.43 -21.38
C ASN A 83 -14.70 36.28 -20.64
N ALA A 84 -14.57 36.32 -19.32
CA ALA A 84 -15.52 35.87 -18.33
C ALA A 84 -14.71 35.39 -17.12
N LEU A 85 -14.51 36.27 -16.16
CA LEU A 85 -15.13 36.13 -14.84
C LEU A 85 -14.75 37.37 -14.03
N ASP A 86 -15.81 38.03 -13.57
CA ASP A 86 -15.82 39.24 -12.77
C ASP A 86 -15.17 38.98 -11.41
N ASP A 87 -14.27 39.87 -11.03
CA ASP A 87 -13.62 39.93 -9.73
C ASP A 87 -14.64 40.33 -8.66
N SER A 88 -14.90 39.44 -7.70
CA SER A 88 -15.04 39.90 -6.32
C SER A 88 -14.71 38.79 -5.32
N GLN A 89 -13.69 39.09 -4.52
CA GLN A 89 -13.28 38.45 -3.25
C GLN A 89 -12.34 37.24 -3.34
N ILE A 90 -11.08 37.51 -3.68
CA ILE A 90 -9.94 36.75 -3.15
C ILE A 90 -9.42 37.53 -1.93
N ASN A 91 -9.66 36.99 -0.73
CA ASN A 91 -8.89 37.33 0.45
C ASN A 91 -7.84 36.23 0.67
N THR A 92 -6.61 36.68 0.89
CA THR A 92 -5.42 35.90 1.21
C THR A 92 -5.53 35.30 2.62
N ASP A 93 -5.41 33.98 2.75
CA ASP A 93 -4.74 33.27 3.85
C ASP A 93 -4.98 31.75 3.69
N TYR A 94 -3.92 30.97 3.45
CA TYR A 94 -3.92 29.52 3.68
C TYR A 94 -2.82 29.18 4.68
N ASP A 95 -3.27 29.08 5.93
CA ASP A 95 -2.54 28.60 7.11
C ASP A 95 -2.44 27.06 7.07
N LEU A 96 -1.37 26.51 7.64
CA LEU A 96 -0.96 25.09 7.58
C LEU A 96 -1.76 24.17 8.54
N THR A 97 -3.04 24.47 8.75
CA THR A 97 -3.98 23.56 9.42
C THR A 97 -5.34 23.66 8.73
N GLY A 98 -5.70 22.69 7.89
CA GLY A 98 -6.97 22.74 7.17
C GLY A 98 -7.31 21.46 6.41
N VAL A 99 -8.33 20.77 6.93
CA VAL A 99 -9.24 19.80 6.31
C VAL A 99 -9.30 19.95 4.79
N GLY A 100 -9.06 18.84 4.07
CA GLY A 100 -9.22 18.76 2.61
C GLY A 100 -10.67 19.03 2.17
N PRO A 101 -10.89 19.42 0.91
CA PRO A 101 -12.18 19.93 0.45
C PRO A 101 -13.25 18.85 0.62
N GLU A 102 -14.42 19.28 1.12
CA GLU A 102 -15.60 18.47 1.37
C GLU A 102 -15.76 17.37 0.31
N GLY A 103 -15.42 16.15 0.71
CA GLY A 103 -15.90 14.98 0.02
C GLY A 103 -17.41 15.08 0.01
N GLN A 104 -18.02 14.96 -1.17
CA GLN A 104 -19.45 14.65 -1.24
C GLN A 104 -19.64 13.36 -0.44
N HIS A 105 -20.04 13.55 0.81
CA HIS A 105 -20.51 12.50 1.69
C HIS A 105 -21.73 11.94 0.97
N LEU A 106 -21.55 10.85 0.23
CA LEU A 106 -22.65 10.05 -0.27
C LEU A 106 -23.27 9.41 0.97
N SER A 107 -24.12 10.19 1.63
CA SER A 107 -25.02 9.74 2.67
C SER A 107 -25.71 8.46 2.20
N LEU A 108 -25.65 7.42 3.04
CA LEU A 108 -26.32 6.11 2.88
C LEU A 108 -27.86 6.19 2.69
N GLU A 109 -28.44 7.39 2.57
CA GLU A 109 -29.88 7.62 2.57
C GLU A 109 -30.51 7.87 1.19
N ALA A 110 -29.73 7.95 0.12
CA ALA A 110 -30.27 8.25 -1.20
C ALA A 110 -30.27 7.05 -2.14
N PHE A 111 -30.92 5.93 -1.79
CA PHE A 111 -31.59 5.02 -2.75
C PHE A 111 -32.48 4.01 -1.99
N SER A 112 -33.59 4.50 -1.44
CA SER A 112 -34.71 3.64 -1.09
C SER A 112 -35.59 3.43 -2.33
N SER A 113 -35.85 2.15 -2.62
CA SER A 113 -36.92 1.58 -3.46
C SER A 113 -36.82 1.72 -4.98
N LYS A 114 -36.39 0.63 -5.63
CA LYS A 114 -37.22 -0.22 -6.49
C LYS A 114 -36.38 -1.36 -7.08
N ASP A 115 -36.54 -2.56 -6.51
CA ASP A 115 -36.59 -3.86 -7.20
C ASP A 115 -36.26 -4.99 -6.22
N ASN A 116 -37.23 -5.34 -5.36
CA ASN A 116 -37.23 -6.63 -4.69
C ASN A 116 -37.86 -7.66 -5.65
N SER A 117 -37.03 -8.24 -6.51
CA SER A 117 -37.33 -9.45 -7.27
C SER A 117 -36.64 -10.65 -6.60
N PRO A 118 -37.26 -11.84 -6.49
CA PRO A 118 -36.68 -13.01 -5.81
C PRO A 118 -35.49 -13.69 -6.53
N ASN A 119 -35.01 -13.15 -7.66
CA ASN A 119 -33.83 -13.67 -8.38
C ASN A 119 -32.56 -12.91 -7.96
N ASP A 120 -32.19 -13.07 -6.70
CA ASP A 120 -31.18 -12.27 -5.99
C ASP A 120 -29.73 -12.74 -6.20
N LEU A 121 -29.45 -13.47 -7.27
CA LEU A 121 -28.11 -13.95 -7.65
C LEU A 121 -27.58 -13.13 -8.83
N LEU A 122 -26.37 -12.57 -8.67
CA LEU A 122 -25.73 -11.75 -9.70
C LEU A 122 -25.15 -12.59 -10.85
N ALA A 123 -24.91 -13.88 -10.62
CA ALA A 123 -24.44 -14.84 -11.62
C ALA A 123 -25.07 -16.23 -11.37
N SER A 124 -24.88 -17.17 -12.30
CA SER A 124 -25.33 -18.55 -12.09
C SER A 124 -24.52 -19.22 -10.97
N ALA A 125 -25.10 -20.23 -10.32
CA ALA A 125 -24.41 -20.98 -9.26
C ALA A 125 -23.09 -21.60 -9.73
N GLU A 126 -23.02 -22.02 -10.99
CA GLU A 126 -21.79 -22.54 -11.61
C GLU A 126 -20.72 -21.44 -11.72
N LYS A 127 -21.12 -20.22 -12.11
CA LYS A 127 -20.20 -19.09 -12.24
C LYS A 127 -19.73 -18.58 -10.88
N GLU A 128 -20.61 -18.58 -9.88
CA GLU A 128 -20.24 -18.26 -8.49
C GLU A 128 -19.23 -19.26 -7.93
N LYS A 129 -19.41 -20.55 -8.23
CA LYS A 129 -18.43 -21.58 -7.88
C LYS A 129 -17.09 -21.35 -8.58
N GLU A 130 -17.09 -20.99 -9.86
CA GLU A 130 -15.88 -20.63 -10.62
C GLU A 130 -15.15 -19.42 -10.01
N PHE A 131 -15.89 -18.39 -9.57
CA PHE A 131 -15.31 -17.25 -8.88
C PHE A 131 -14.70 -17.65 -7.53
N ALA A 132 -15.39 -18.46 -6.73
CA ALA A 132 -14.81 -18.99 -5.49
C ALA A 132 -13.53 -19.80 -5.76
N ASP A 133 -13.52 -20.65 -6.79
CA ASP A 133 -12.34 -21.41 -7.20
C ASP A 133 -11.18 -20.49 -7.63
N THR A 134 -11.50 -19.40 -8.33
CA THR A 134 -10.53 -18.37 -8.74
C THR A 134 -9.94 -17.64 -7.53
N TYR A 135 -10.76 -17.30 -6.53
CA TYR A 135 -10.29 -16.69 -5.29
C TYR A 135 -9.28 -17.59 -4.56
N PHE A 136 -9.61 -18.86 -4.34
CA PHE A 136 -8.74 -19.78 -3.60
C PHE A 136 -7.47 -20.15 -4.36
N SER A 137 -7.53 -20.22 -5.69
CA SER A 137 -6.37 -20.53 -6.53
C SER A 137 -5.41 -19.34 -6.73
N ARG A 138 -5.89 -18.10 -6.58
CA ARG A 138 -5.11 -16.88 -6.84
C ARG A 138 -4.94 -15.99 -5.60
N TYR A 139 -6.00 -15.38 -5.10
CA TYR A 139 -5.94 -14.40 -4.00
C TYR A 139 -5.45 -15.04 -2.70
N HIS A 140 -6.08 -16.16 -2.32
CA HIS A 140 -5.84 -16.86 -1.07
C HIS A 140 -4.39 -17.35 -0.93
N LYS A 141 -3.70 -17.65 -2.05
CA LYS A 141 -2.28 -18.03 -2.01
C LYS A 141 -1.36 -16.93 -1.51
N LEU A 142 -1.77 -15.66 -1.64
CA LEU A 142 -1.04 -14.49 -1.12
C LEU A 142 -1.56 -14.03 0.24
N TYR A 143 -2.85 -14.24 0.50
CA TYR A 143 -3.54 -13.79 1.72
C TYR A 143 -4.32 -14.95 2.36
N PRO A 144 -3.62 -15.93 2.97
CA PRO A 144 -4.22 -17.22 3.35
C PRO A 144 -4.96 -17.17 4.69
N PHE A 145 -5.91 -16.24 4.87
CA PHE A 145 -6.63 -16.04 6.14
C PHE A 145 -8.04 -16.65 6.18
N VAL A 146 -8.55 -17.19 5.06
CA VAL A 146 -9.82 -17.93 4.99
C VAL A 146 -9.56 -19.42 4.84
N HIS A 147 -10.11 -20.26 5.71
CA HIS A 147 -9.97 -21.71 5.55
C HIS A 147 -10.93 -22.23 4.47
N GLU A 148 -10.39 -22.71 3.36
CA GLU A 148 -11.15 -23.09 2.16
C GLU A 148 -12.21 -24.17 2.44
N ALA A 149 -11.82 -25.27 3.10
CA ALA A 149 -12.76 -26.37 3.35
C ALA A 149 -13.94 -25.93 4.23
N THR A 150 -13.69 -25.13 5.28
CA THR A 150 -14.77 -24.59 6.12
C THR A 150 -15.67 -23.66 5.32
N PHE A 151 -15.10 -22.74 4.54
CA PHE A 151 -15.88 -21.84 3.70
C PHE A 151 -16.77 -22.60 2.70
N ARG A 152 -16.24 -23.62 2.03
CA ARG A 152 -16.97 -24.38 1.00
C ARG A 152 -18.14 -25.19 1.55
N LEU A 153 -18.00 -25.77 2.75
CA LEU A 153 -19.11 -26.45 3.44
C LEU A 153 -20.28 -25.50 3.71
N GLU A 154 -19.95 -24.23 3.86
CA GLU A 154 -20.84 -23.18 4.29
C GLU A 154 -21.37 -22.33 3.13
N PHE A 155 -20.78 -22.44 1.95
CA PHE A 155 -20.98 -21.51 0.83
C PHE A 155 -22.39 -21.57 0.21
N GLN A 156 -23.01 -22.76 0.15
CA GLN A 156 -24.22 -22.98 -0.66
C GLN A 156 -25.50 -22.34 -0.08
N ASP A 157 -25.59 -22.17 1.25
CA ASP A 157 -26.83 -21.72 1.93
C ASP A 157 -26.83 -20.24 2.34
N ARG A 158 -25.76 -19.47 2.04
CA ARG A 158 -25.45 -18.24 2.80
C ARG A 158 -25.58 -16.91 2.04
N LEU A 159 -25.96 -16.92 0.77
CA LEU A 159 -26.03 -15.67 -0.02
C LEU A 159 -27.33 -14.88 0.18
N LEU A 160 -28.34 -15.49 0.81
CA LEU A 160 -29.72 -14.98 0.81
C LEU A 160 -30.07 -14.07 2.00
N SER A 161 -29.24 -14.01 3.04
CA SER A 161 -29.55 -13.25 4.26
C SER A 161 -28.36 -12.41 4.74
N PRO A 162 -28.58 -11.15 5.17
CA PRO A 162 -27.53 -10.32 5.74
C PRO A 162 -26.90 -11.01 6.96
N SER A 163 -25.62 -11.33 6.87
CA SER A 163 -24.84 -11.99 7.91
C SER A 163 -23.34 -11.80 7.61
N SER A 164 -22.46 -11.99 8.59
CA SER A 164 -21.00 -11.95 8.33
C SER A 164 -20.58 -12.90 7.22
N GLN A 165 -21.26 -14.05 7.15
CA GLN A 165 -21.00 -15.09 6.18
C GLN A 165 -21.39 -14.65 4.78
N SER A 166 -22.52 -13.96 4.63
CA SER A 166 -22.95 -13.45 3.33
C SER A 166 -22.06 -12.31 2.86
N VAL A 167 -21.60 -11.43 3.76
CA VAL A 167 -20.58 -10.41 3.43
C VAL A 167 -19.29 -11.08 2.96
N LEU A 168 -18.78 -12.07 3.70
CA LEU A 168 -17.57 -12.82 3.33
C LEU A 168 -17.72 -13.52 1.98
N ALA A 169 -18.85 -14.20 1.74
CA ALA A 169 -19.11 -14.92 0.50
C ALA A 169 -19.17 -13.96 -0.70
N ASN A 170 -19.90 -12.84 -0.58
CA ASN A 170 -19.92 -11.81 -1.62
C ASN A 170 -18.52 -11.25 -1.88
N MET A 171 -17.70 -11.04 -0.85
CA MET A 171 -16.32 -10.57 -1.05
C MET A 171 -15.41 -11.60 -1.74
N ILE A 172 -15.55 -12.89 -1.43
CA ILE A 172 -14.83 -13.96 -2.13
C ILE A 172 -15.25 -14.00 -3.61
N LEU A 173 -16.54 -13.84 -3.90
CA LEU A 173 -17.04 -13.72 -5.27
C LEU A 173 -16.53 -12.46 -5.97
N ALA A 174 -16.46 -11.32 -5.27
CA ALA A 174 -15.95 -10.07 -5.80
C ALA A 174 -14.50 -10.21 -6.28
N PHE A 175 -13.62 -10.74 -5.43
CA PHE A 175 -12.23 -11.00 -5.78
C PHE A 175 -12.07 -12.09 -6.83
N GLY A 176 -12.86 -13.16 -6.75
CA GLY A 176 -12.87 -14.23 -7.75
C GLY A 176 -13.21 -13.71 -9.14
N SER A 177 -14.22 -12.84 -9.22
CA SER A 177 -14.65 -12.17 -10.44
C SER A 177 -13.61 -11.20 -10.99
N TRP A 178 -13.01 -10.38 -10.12
CA TRP A 178 -11.94 -9.44 -10.47
C TRP A 178 -10.66 -10.15 -10.97
N LEU A 179 -10.36 -11.33 -10.43
CA LEU A 179 -9.22 -12.15 -10.81
C LEU A 179 -9.53 -13.17 -11.92
N ALA A 180 -10.76 -13.24 -12.43
CA ALA A 180 -11.08 -14.15 -13.52
C ALA A 180 -10.33 -13.74 -14.81
N PRO A 181 -9.88 -14.68 -15.66
CA PRO A 181 -9.19 -14.36 -16.91
C PRO A 181 -9.99 -13.46 -17.86
N GLU A 182 -11.31 -13.66 -17.88
CA GLU A 182 -12.29 -12.87 -18.65
C GLU A 182 -12.48 -11.45 -18.08
N ASN A 183 -11.88 -11.14 -16.93
CA ASN A 183 -11.90 -9.86 -16.23
C ASN A 183 -13.31 -9.28 -16.04
N HIS A 184 -14.10 -9.95 -15.21
CA HIS A 184 -15.48 -9.58 -14.87
C HIS A 184 -15.55 -8.45 -13.83
N SER A 185 -14.73 -7.40 -13.99
CA SER A 185 -14.61 -6.31 -13.01
C SER A 185 -15.96 -5.67 -12.61
N ASP A 186 -16.89 -5.52 -13.55
CA ASP A 186 -18.24 -5.03 -13.29
C ASP A 186 -19.04 -5.94 -12.33
N LEU A 187 -18.91 -7.27 -12.44
CA LEU A 187 -19.53 -8.20 -11.51
C LEU A 187 -18.82 -8.16 -10.15
N GLY A 188 -17.49 -8.04 -10.15
CA GLY A 188 -16.71 -7.86 -8.93
C GLY A 188 -17.19 -6.66 -8.09
N VAL A 189 -17.39 -5.51 -8.74
CA VAL A 189 -17.94 -4.31 -8.11
C VAL A 189 -19.38 -4.50 -7.63
N GLN A 190 -20.21 -5.24 -8.36
CA GLN A 190 -21.58 -5.55 -7.92
C GLN A 190 -21.60 -6.43 -6.65
N TYR A 191 -20.77 -7.46 -6.60
CA TYR A 191 -20.61 -8.28 -5.40
C TYR A 191 -20.06 -7.48 -4.22
N TYR A 192 -19.09 -6.58 -4.45
CA TYR A 192 -18.59 -5.66 -3.44
C TYR A 192 -19.71 -4.78 -2.85
N ARG A 193 -20.54 -4.18 -3.72
CA ARG A 193 -21.70 -3.38 -3.28
C ARG A 193 -22.72 -4.20 -2.51
N LYS A 194 -22.99 -5.45 -2.93
CA LYS A 194 -23.87 -6.36 -2.19
C LYS A 194 -23.30 -6.70 -0.80
N ALA A 195 -21.98 -6.87 -0.69
CA ALA A 195 -21.31 -7.05 0.60
C ALA A 195 -21.46 -5.81 1.50
N GLN A 196 -21.29 -4.59 0.96
CA GLN A 196 -21.51 -3.34 1.70
C GLN A 196 -22.97 -3.19 2.16
N GLN A 197 -23.94 -3.53 1.31
CA GLN A 197 -25.36 -3.50 1.66
C GLN A 197 -25.70 -4.48 2.79
N HIS A 198 -25.14 -5.70 2.74
CA HIS A 198 -25.32 -6.67 3.82
C HIS A 198 -24.64 -6.21 5.11
N LEU A 199 -23.44 -5.62 5.01
CA LEU A 199 -22.74 -5.07 6.17
C LEU A 199 -23.54 -3.94 6.83
N GLY A 200 -24.12 -3.02 6.05
CA GLY A 200 -24.95 -1.92 6.55
C GLY A 200 -26.24 -2.36 7.26
N GLN A 201 -26.67 -3.61 7.05
CA GLN A 201 -27.82 -4.22 7.73
C GLN A 201 -27.44 -4.96 9.02
N ILE A 202 -26.14 -5.13 9.29
CA ILE A 202 -25.64 -5.75 10.52
C ILE A 202 -25.31 -4.64 11.51
N ALA A 203 -25.90 -4.67 12.70
CA ALA A 203 -25.58 -3.68 13.72
C ALA A 203 -24.10 -3.78 14.12
N LEU A 204 -23.44 -2.64 14.30
CA LEU A 204 -21.99 -2.56 14.54
C LEU A 204 -21.54 -3.35 15.78
N THR A 205 -22.37 -3.34 16.82
CA THR A 205 -22.18 -4.07 18.09
C THR A 205 -22.50 -5.54 17.97
N ASP A 206 -23.32 -5.91 16.99
CA ASP A 206 -23.72 -7.29 16.78
C ASP A 206 -22.64 -7.99 15.96
N ASN A 207 -22.56 -9.31 16.13
CA ASN A 207 -21.75 -10.18 15.29
C ASN A 207 -20.22 -9.95 15.41
N GLU A 208 -19.70 -10.00 16.65
CA GLU A 208 -18.28 -10.26 16.90
C GLU A 208 -17.95 -11.70 16.49
N SER A 209 -17.56 -11.87 15.22
CA SER A 209 -17.17 -13.17 14.68
C SER A 209 -15.87 -13.08 13.90
N ILE A 210 -15.13 -14.19 13.88
CA ILE A 210 -13.95 -14.39 13.03
C ILE A 210 -14.30 -14.10 11.56
N THR A 211 -15.47 -14.54 11.11
CA THR A 211 -15.97 -14.34 9.75
C THR A 211 -16.12 -12.85 9.42
N MET A 212 -16.59 -12.04 10.37
CA MET A 212 -16.70 -10.59 10.16
C MET A 212 -15.32 -9.95 9.98
N VAL A 213 -14.31 -10.35 10.76
CA VAL A 213 -12.93 -9.85 10.59
C VAL A 213 -12.40 -10.20 9.19
N GLN A 214 -12.58 -11.44 8.74
CA GLN A 214 -12.19 -11.87 7.39
C GLN A 214 -12.89 -11.06 6.30
N ALA A 215 -14.19 -10.80 6.45
CA ALA A 215 -14.97 -10.00 5.52
C ALA A 215 -14.47 -8.55 5.45
N LEU A 216 -14.21 -7.92 6.59
CA LEU A 216 -13.68 -6.55 6.67
C LEU A 216 -12.28 -6.42 6.06
N LEU A 217 -11.42 -7.43 6.22
CA LEU A 217 -10.11 -7.44 5.56
C LEU A 217 -10.24 -7.46 4.03
N LEU A 218 -11.16 -8.27 3.49
CA LEU A 218 -11.42 -8.28 2.06
C LEU A 218 -12.05 -6.99 1.56
N LEU A 219 -13.03 -6.43 2.30
CA LEU A 219 -13.63 -5.14 1.98
C LEU A 219 -12.55 -4.04 1.93
N SER A 220 -11.66 -3.99 2.92
CA SER A 220 -10.56 -3.03 2.98
C SER A 220 -9.63 -3.13 1.77
N ASP A 221 -9.21 -4.34 1.40
CA ASP A 221 -8.29 -4.54 0.28
C ASP A 221 -8.97 -4.26 -1.07
N PHE A 222 -10.25 -4.58 -1.22
CA PHE A 222 -11.02 -4.28 -2.43
C PHE A 222 -11.27 -2.77 -2.59
N ALA A 223 -11.59 -2.06 -1.50
CA ALA A 223 -11.72 -0.60 -1.47
C ALA A 223 -10.41 0.09 -1.91
N GLN A 224 -9.28 -0.34 -1.35
CA GLN A 224 -7.96 0.15 -1.73
C GLN A 224 -7.69 -0.07 -3.22
N LYS A 225 -7.97 -1.27 -3.74
CA LYS A 225 -7.78 -1.61 -5.17
C LYS A 225 -8.70 -0.84 -6.12
N ASN A 226 -9.82 -0.32 -5.61
CA ASN A 226 -10.72 0.57 -6.35
C ASN A 226 -10.43 2.06 -6.16
N GLY A 227 -9.34 2.40 -5.45
CA GLY A 227 -8.94 3.80 -5.26
C GLY A 227 -9.71 4.54 -4.17
N ASP A 228 -10.31 3.82 -3.22
CA ASP A 228 -10.95 4.42 -2.03
C ASP A 228 -10.14 4.13 -0.76
N PRO A 229 -9.12 4.96 -0.45
CA PRO A 229 -8.23 4.76 0.69
C PRO A 229 -8.91 5.05 2.03
N ASP A 230 -9.90 5.94 2.06
CA ASP A 230 -10.62 6.30 3.28
C ASP A 230 -11.56 5.19 3.71
N GLU A 231 -12.33 4.65 2.76
CA GLU A 231 -13.16 3.48 3.02
C GLU A 231 -12.31 2.27 3.43
N SER A 232 -11.19 2.04 2.72
CA SER A 232 -10.24 0.98 3.06
C SER A 232 -9.74 1.09 4.51
N TRP A 233 -9.39 2.31 4.93
CA TRP A 233 -8.94 2.61 6.28
C TRP A 233 -10.00 2.31 7.34
N GLN A 234 -11.26 2.71 7.11
CA GLN A 234 -12.34 2.44 8.06
C GLN A 234 -12.58 0.94 8.25
N TYR A 235 -12.53 0.16 7.17
CA TYR A 235 -12.68 -1.29 7.26
C TYR A 235 -11.54 -1.96 8.01
N VAL A 236 -10.28 -1.61 7.74
CA VAL A 236 -9.14 -2.21 8.46
C VAL A 236 -9.12 -1.80 9.93
N ALA A 237 -9.42 -0.53 10.26
CA ALA A 237 -9.52 -0.07 11.64
C ALA A 237 -10.63 -0.82 12.41
N THR A 238 -11.77 -1.07 11.75
CA THR A 238 -12.86 -1.88 12.34
C THR A 238 -12.45 -3.34 12.50
N ALA A 239 -11.74 -3.91 11.53
CA ALA A 239 -11.20 -5.27 11.59
C ALA A 239 -10.24 -5.43 12.77
N VAL A 240 -9.33 -4.47 12.99
CA VAL A 240 -8.40 -4.44 14.13
C VAL A 240 -9.16 -4.46 15.46
N ARG A 241 -10.15 -3.57 15.62
CA ARG A 241 -10.94 -3.51 16.87
C ARG A 241 -11.69 -4.81 17.14
N LYS A 242 -12.36 -5.38 16.12
CA LYS A 242 -13.06 -6.67 16.25
C LYS A 242 -12.10 -7.83 16.52
N ALA A 243 -10.93 -7.85 15.89
CA ALA A 243 -9.89 -8.85 16.17
C ALA A 243 -9.36 -8.76 17.61
N ILE A 244 -9.24 -7.55 18.15
CA ILE A 244 -8.86 -7.32 19.55
C ILE A 244 -9.97 -7.80 20.49
N SER A 245 -11.25 -7.45 20.25
CA SER A 245 -12.39 -7.95 21.06
C SER A 245 -12.44 -9.47 21.12
N LEU A 246 -12.11 -10.14 20.01
CA LEU A 246 -12.06 -11.60 19.89
C LEU A 246 -10.79 -12.25 20.48
N ASN A 247 -9.90 -11.44 21.08
CA ASN A 247 -8.61 -11.85 21.61
C ASN A 247 -7.72 -12.57 20.58
N LEU A 248 -7.77 -12.19 19.30
CA LEU A 248 -6.95 -12.82 18.26
C LEU A 248 -5.45 -12.48 18.41
N HIS A 249 -5.13 -11.39 19.09
CA HIS A 249 -3.77 -10.95 19.40
C HIS A 249 -3.10 -11.77 20.53
N VAL A 250 -3.87 -12.61 21.23
CA VAL A 250 -3.40 -13.41 22.36
C VAL A 250 -3.33 -14.87 21.96
N GLU A 251 -2.22 -15.55 22.29
CA GLU A 251 -2.14 -17.00 22.11
C GLU A 251 -3.00 -17.69 23.18
N LEU A 252 -4.18 -18.16 22.77
CA LEU A 252 -5.07 -18.89 23.67
C LEU A 252 -4.53 -20.29 23.95
N THR A 253 -4.56 -20.73 25.21
CA THR A 253 -4.19 -22.09 25.63
C THR A 253 -5.39 -23.00 25.87
N ASP A 254 -6.61 -22.53 25.59
CA ASP A 254 -7.87 -23.24 25.83
C ASP A 254 -7.89 -24.68 25.26
N PRO A 255 -7.99 -25.72 26.10
CA PRO A 255 -8.09 -27.12 25.67
C PRO A 255 -9.25 -27.40 24.71
N GLY A 256 -10.30 -26.58 24.70
CA GLY A 256 -11.45 -26.72 23.80
C GLY A 256 -11.19 -26.32 22.34
N LEU A 257 -10.12 -25.56 22.07
CA LEU A 257 -9.77 -25.15 20.70
C LEU A 257 -8.96 -26.22 19.99
N THR A 258 -9.45 -26.65 18.82
CA THR A 258 -8.68 -27.54 17.95
C THR A 258 -7.42 -26.85 17.43
N ALA A 259 -6.48 -27.64 16.94
CA ALA A 259 -5.28 -27.09 16.33
C ALA A 259 -5.58 -26.25 15.08
N LEU A 260 -6.63 -26.63 14.31
CA LEU A 260 -7.11 -25.84 13.18
C LEU A 260 -7.68 -24.49 13.63
N ASP A 261 -8.49 -24.46 14.70
CA ASP A 261 -9.07 -23.20 15.21
C ASP A 261 -7.98 -22.22 15.65
N ARG A 262 -6.96 -22.72 16.37
CA ARG A 262 -5.80 -21.93 16.81
C ARG A 262 -5.06 -21.36 15.61
N GLU A 263 -4.84 -22.17 14.60
CA GLU A 263 -4.15 -21.76 13.40
C GLU A 263 -4.96 -20.72 12.59
N ILE A 264 -6.27 -20.92 12.42
CA ILE A 264 -7.15 -19.93 11.77
C ILE A 264 -7.07 -18.59 12.51
N ARG A 265 -7.14 -18.61 13.85
CA ARG A 265 -6.99 -17.41 14.69
C ARG A 265 -5.65 -16.69 14.44
N ARG A 266 -4.53 -17.43 14.41
CA ARG A 266 -3.20 -16.87 14.11
C ARG A 266 -3.15 -16.23 12.73
N ARG A 267 -3.66 -16.91 11.69
CA ARG A 267 -3.68 -16.39 10.31
C ARG A 267 -4.46 -15.09 10.21
N ILE A 268 -5.63 -15.03 10.83
CA ILE A 268 -6.47 -13.83 10.81
C ILE A 268 -5.77 -12.69 11.51
N TRP A 269 -5.24 -12.91 12.72
CA TRP A 269 -4.50 -11.87 13.42
C TRP A 269 -3.34 -11.32 12.59
N TRP A 270 -2.48 -12.20 12.05
CA TRP A 270 -1.32 -11.76 11.29
C TRP A 270 -1.70 -11.11 9.96
N ALA A 271 -2.81 -11.50 9.34
CA ALA A 271 -3.35 -10.81 8.17
C ALA A 271 -3.87 -9.42 8.54
N THR A 272 -4.62 -9.28 9.63
CA THR A 272 -5.09 -7.99 10.17
C THR A 272 -3.92 -7.07 10.53
N TYR A 273 -2.91 -7.61 11.21
CA TYR A 273 -1.70 -6.87 11.58
C TYR A 273 -0.99 -6.31 10.36
N CYS A 274 -0.73 -7.15 9.35
CA CYS A 274 -0.09 -6.72 8.10
C CYS A 274 -0.94 -5.70 7.33
N ALA A 275 -2.25 -5.89 7.24
CA ALA A 275 -3.16 -4.99 6.52
C ALA A 275 -3.16 -3.58 7.13
N GLU A 276 -3.32 -3.48 8.44
CA GLU A 276 -3.26 -2.20 9.18
C GLU A 276 -1.89 -1.54 9.04
N SER A 277 -0.84 -2.34 9.20
CA SER A 277 0.54 -1.88 9.07
C SER A 277 0.83 -1.30 7.67
N CYS A 278 0.39 -1.97 6.60
CA CYS A 278 0.48 -1.45 5.24
C CYS A 278 -0.34 -0.17 5.06
N SER A 279 -1.61 -0.19 5.44
CA SER A 279 -2.53 0.93 5.25
C SER A 279 -2.02 2.20 5.95
N ALA A 280 -1.61 2.07 7.22
CA ALA A 280 -1.05 3.17 8.00
C ALA A 280 0.17 3.81 7.30
N ARG A 281 1.13 2.99 6.84
CA ARG A 281 2.33 3.52 6.15
C ARG A 281 2.02 4.16 4.81
N ILE A 282 1.19 3.53 3.99
CA ILE A 282 0.85 4.03 2.65
C ILE A 282 0.21 5.42 2.77
N TYR A 283 -0.69 5.61 3.73
CA TYR A 283 -1.46 6.85 3.87
C TYR A 283 -0.91 7.82 4.94
N GLY A 284 0.24 7.51 5.53
CA GLY A 284 0.85 8.38 6.54
C GLY A 284 0.05 8.50 7.85
N ARG A 285 -0.74 7.48 8.21
CA ARG A 285 -1.63 7.49 9.39
C ARG A 285 -0.98 6.82 10.59
N PRO A 286 -1.28 7.25 11.84
CA PRO A 286 -0.85 6.51 13.02
C PRO A 286 -1.40 5.08 13.04
N LEU A 287 -0.56 4.12 13.46
CA LEU A 287 -0.97 2.72 13.65
C LEU A 287 -2.00 2.62 14.78
N VAL A 288 -3.09 1.88 14.56
CA VAL A 288 -4.06 1.53 15.62
C VAL A 288 -3.83 0.13 16.22
N LEU A 289 -2.67 -0.47 15.94
CA LEU A 289 -2.25 -1.75 16.50
C LEU A 289 -1.83 -1.61 17.97
N PRO A 290 -2.06 -2.63 18.80
CA PRO A 290 -1.55 -2.65 20.17
C PRO A 290 -0.01 -2.60 20.18
N GLU A 291 0.54 -2.19 21.33
CA GLU A 291 1.97 -2.31 21.57
C GLU A 291 2.43 -3.77 21.43
N ASP A 292 3.63 -3.98 20.89
CA ASP A 292 4.10 -5.33 20.55
C ASP A 292 4.17 -6.25 21.78
N GLY A 293 4.45 -5.69 22.97
CA GLY A 293 4.44 -6.43 24.24
C GLY A 293 3.08 -6.99 24.66
N LEU A 294 1.98 -6.52 24.08
CA LEU A 294 0.62 -7.04 24.30
C LEU A 294 0.24 -8.15 23.29
N ILE A 295 1.07 -8.39 22.27
CA ILE A 295 0.82 -9.35 21.19
C ILE A 295 1.54 -10.66 21.53
N THR A 296 0.80 -11.64 22.05
CA THR A 296 1.36 -12.94 22.45
C THR A 296 1.07 -14.08 21.48
N VAL A 297 0.17 -13.86 20.52
CA VAL A 297 -0.15 -14.83 19.45
C VAL A 297 1.09 -15.28 18.70
N ARG A 298 1.19 -16.59 18.48
CA ARG A 298 2.35 -17.21 17.82
C ARG A 298 2.33 -16.94 16.30
N PRO A 299 3.50 -17.01 15.63
CA PRO A 299 3.56 -17.02 14.18
C PRO A 299 2.67 -18.11 13.57
N VAL A 300 2.19 -17.86 12.35
CA VAL A 300 1.47 -18.84 11.52
C VAL A 300 2.34 -20.07 11.32
N THR A 301 1.74 -21.26 11.34
CA THR A 301 2.50 -22.51 11.16
C THR A 301 2.70 -22.78 9.67
N ASN A 302 3.96 -22.99 9.24
CA ASN A 302 4.26 -23.28 7.83
C ASN A 302 3.94 -24.75 7.49
N THR A 303 2.79 -25.03 6.86
CA THR A 303 2.35 -26.40 6.57
C THR A 303 1.95 -26.62 5.10
N PRO A 304 2.28 -27.77 4.47
CA PRO A 304 2.09 -28.00 3.04
C PRO A 304 0.65 -28.29 2.62
N ASN A 305 -0.25 -28.67 3.55
CA ASN A 305 -1.63 -29.04 3.24
C ASN A 305 -2.64 -28.22 4.04
N GLN A 306 -3.67 -27.69 3.36
CA GLN A 306 -4.77 -26.94 3.98
C GLN A 306 -5.98 -27.80 4.37
N ASN A 307 -6.08 -29.06 3.95
CA ASN A 307 -7.37 -29.76 3.98
C ASN A 307 -7.38 -31.07 4.79
N PRO A 308 -7.13 -31.08 6.11
CA PRO A 308 -7.78 -32.08 6.93
C PRO A 308 -9.28 -31.74 6.96
N THR A 309 -10.08 -32.44 6.15
CA THR A 309 -11.56 -32.37 6.18
C THR A 309 -12.17 -32.83 7.52
N SER A 310 -11.33 -33.18 8.50
CA SER A 310 -11.74 -33.72 9.78
C SER A 310 -11.14 -32.88 10.93
N PRO A 311 -11.99 -32.36 11.86
CA PRO A 311 -11.52 -31.65 13.05
C PRO A 311 -10.71 -32.53 14.03
N THR A 312 -10.72 -33.85 13.82
CA THR A 312 -9.92 -34.85 14.57
C THR A 312 -8.57 -35.17 13.94
N ALA A 313 -8.28 -34.68 12.73
CA ALA A 313 -6.96 -34.90 12.14
C ALA A 313 -5.91 -34.05 12.87
N SER A 314 -4.78 -34.68 13.24
CA SER A 314 -3.63 -33.96 13.77
C SER A 314 -3.22 -32.85 12.81
N PHE A 315 -2.92 -31.67 13.35
CA PHE A 315 -2.42 -30.56 12.55
C PHE A 315 -1.18 -30.99 11.76
N PRO A 316 -1.02 -30.59 10.49
CA PRO A 316 0.09 -31.05 9.67
C PRO A 316 1.44 -30.69 10.29
N VAL A 317 2.43 -31.56 10.06
CA VAL A 317 3.81 -31.31 10.51
C VAL A 317 4.34 -30.06 9.78
N PRO A 318 4.97 -29.12 10.50
CA PRO A 318 5.64 -27.98 9.89
C PRO A 318 6.70 -28.41 8.87
N THR A 319 6.89 -27.60 7.83
CA THR A 319 7.94 -27.80 6.82
C THR A 319 8.80 -26.56 6.68
N ASP A 320 10.05 -26.75 6.26
CA ASP A 320 10.96 -25.66 5.90
C ASP A 320 10.74 -25.21 4.44
N ASP A 321 10.05 -26.02 3.63
CA ASP A 321 9.75 -25.67 2.24
C ASP A 321 8.76 -24.51 2.15
N PRO A 322 8.88 -23.62 1.12
CA PRO A 322 7.93 -22.54 0.92
C PRO A 322 6.51 -23.07 0.66
N THR A 323 5.57 -22.65 1.50
CA THR A 323 4.12 -22.89 1.35
C THR A 323 3.40 -21.56 1.18
N ILE A 324 2.09 -21.60 0.90
CA ILE A 324 1.28 -20.38 0.79
C ILE A 324 1.22 -19.57 2.09
N TYR A 325 1.62 -20.14 3.23
CA TYR A 325 1.74 -19.41 4.50
C TYR A 325 3.08 -18.69 4.66
N SER A 326 4.12 -19.09 3.93
CA SER A 326 5.46 -18.50 4.07
C SER A 326 5.45 -16.99 3.85
N GLY A 327 4.65 -16.51 2.89
CA GLY A 327 4.49 -15.07 2.66
C GLY A 327 3.91 -14.33 3.86
N LEU A 328 2.87 -14.87 4.51
CA LEU A 328 2.28 -14.25 5.69
C LEU A 328 3.21 -14.29 6.90
N ILE A 329 3.94 -15.39 7.09
CA ILE A 329 4.96 -15.53 8.15
C ILE A 329 6.03 -14.46 7.98
N GLN A 330 6.61 -14.37 6.80
CA GLN A 330 7.64 -13.39 6.45
C GLN A 330 7.12 -11.96 6.62
N GLN A 331 5.96 -11.65 6.06
CA GLN A 331 5.36 -10.31 6.14
C GLN A 331 5.06 -9.92 7.58
N SER A 332 4.54 -10.83 8.40
CA SER A 332 4.25 -10.52 9.81
C SER A 332 5.51 -10.18 10.61
N ASN A 333 6.59 -10.90 10.36
CA ASN A 333 7.89 -10.65 10.99
C ASN A 333 8.49 -9.32 10.52
N TYR A 334 8.48 -9.06 9.21
CA TYR A 334 8.94 -7.79 8.62
C TYR A 334 8.15 -6.59 9.17
N HIS A 335 6.82 -6.69 9.22
CA HIS A 335 5.95 -5.61 9.66
C HIS A 335 6.13 -5.24 11.13
N ARG A 336 6.54 -6.17 11.99
CA ARG A 336 6.90 -5.84 13.37
C ARG A 336 8.05 -4.84 13.43
N MET A 337 9.14 -5.12 12.70
CA MET A 337 10.27 -4.21 12.58
C MET A 337 9.85 -2.90 11.89
N ALA A 338 9.15 -2.98 10.76
CA ALA A 338 8.73 -1.80 10.01
C ALA A 338 7.82 -0.87 10.84
N ASN A 339 6.96 -1.41 11.70
CA ASN A 339 6.11 -0.63 12.58
C ASN A 339 6.90 0.08 13.69
N ASP A 340 7.99 -0.51 14.20
CA ASP A 340 8.87 0.16 15.16
C ASP A 340 9.57 1.36 14.50
N ILE A 341 10.16 1.17 13.31
CA ILE A 341 10.73 2.25 12.51
C ILE A 341 9.67 3.33 12.24
N TYR A 342 8.48 2.94 11.78
CA TYR A 342 7.44 3.88 11.41
C TYR A 342 6.94 4.73 12.58
N ARG A 343 6.76 4.13 13.76
CA ARG A 343 6.40 4.89 14.98
C ARG A 343 7.47 5.93 15.32
N ARG A 344 8.75 5.55 15.23
CA ARG A 344 9.88 6.46 15.50
C ARG A 344 9.97 7.58 14.48
N VAL A 345 9.72 7.30 13.19
CA VAL A 345 9.64 8.34 12.15
C VAL A 345 8.53 9.33 12.47
N LEU A 346 7.32 8.85 12.80
CA LEU A 346 6.18 9.73 13.12
C LEU A 346 6.34 10.52 14.43
N SER A 347 7.02 9.96 15.43
CA SER A 347 7.23 10.62 16.72
C SER A 347 8.43 11.58 16.73
N SER A 348 9.26 11.58 15.68
CA SER A 348 10.47 12.41 15.62
C SER A 348 10.15 13.77 14.99
N PRO A 349 10.37 14.89 15.68
CA PRO A 349 10.10 16.22 15.13
C PRO A 349 11.06 16.59 13.99
N THR A 350 12.28 16.04 14.03
CA THR A 350 13.31 16.16 12.99
C THR A 350 13.98 14.81 12.81
N VAL A 351 14.13 14.38 11.55
CA VAL A 351 14.81 13.13 11.21
C VAL A 351 16.23 13.47 10.78
N THR A 352 17.23 12.92 11.47
CA THR A 352 18.65 13.18 11.20
C THR A 352 19.29 12.05 10.40
N PRO A 353 20.45 12.28 9.74
CA PRO A 353 21.20 11.22 9.06
C PRO A 353 21.54 10.04 9.99
N GLN A 354 21.86 10.29 11.25
CA GLN A 354 22.16 9.25 12.23
C GLN A 354 20.92 8.37 12.50
N LEU A 355 19.74 8.97 12.56
CA LEU A 355 18.49 8.25 12.75
C LEU A 355 18.16 7.39 11.51
N VAL A 356 18.32 7.94 10.30
CA VAL A 356 18.17 7.18 9.04
C VAL A 356 19.12 5.98 9.01
N ASN A 357 20.41 6.19 9.30
CA ASN A 357 21.39 5.10 9.38
C ASN A 357 21.03 4.04 10.42
N SER A 358 20.41 4.44 11.53
CA SER A 358 19.92 3.49 12.54
C SER A 358 18.76 2.63 12.03
N PHE A 359 17.84 3.22 11.25
CA PHE A 359 16.74 2.49 10.63
C PHE A 359 17.22 1.55 9.51
N GLU A 360 18.14 2.02 8.68
CA GLU A 360 18.82 1.20 7.67
C GLU A 360 19.47 -0.04 8.30
N LYS A 361 20.17 0.15 9.42
CA LYS A 361 20.75 -0.96 10.16
C LYS A 361 19.70 -1.94 10.70
N MET A 362 18.54 -1.47 11.15
CA MET A 362 17.44 -2.35 11.57
C MET A 362 16.95 -3.21 10.40
N ILE A 363 16.78 -2.62 9.22
CA ILE A 363 16.37 -3.33 7.99
C ILE A 363 17.42 -4.36 7.58
N GLN A 364 18.70 -3.98 7.59
CA GLN A 364 19.83 -4.88 7.27
C GLN A 364 19.94 -6.06 8.24
N ASN A 365 19.75 -5.83 9.53
CA ASN A 365 19.72 -6.91 10.53
C ASN A 365 18.57 -7.87 10.24
N TRP A 366 17.39 -7.36 9.92
CA TRP A 366 16.24 -8.20 9.56
C TRP A 366 16.52 -9.08 8.33
N HIS A 367 17.13 -8.52 7.28
CA HIS A 367 17.53 -9.28 6.09
C HIS A 367 18.57 -10.36 6.43
N SER A 368 19.52 -10.04 7.31
CA SER A 368 20.56 -10.98 7.76
C SER A 368 19.99 -12.15 8.57
N ASP A 369 18.99 -11.88 9.40
CA ASP A 369 18.31 -12.89 10.22
C ASP A 369 17.32 -13.75 9.40
N ASN A 370 16.89 -13.27 8.22
CA ASN A 370 15.89 -13.91 7.37
C ASN A 370 16.38 -14.10 5.92
N PRO A 371 17.52 -14.78 5.66
CA PRO A 371 18.11 -14.85 4.32
C PRO A 371 17.19 -15.52 3.27
N ALA A 372 16.33 -16.44 3.69
CA ALA A 372 15.34 -17.09 2.83
C ALA A 372 14.26 -16.10 2.32
N ALA A 373 13.99 -15.04 3.07
CA ALA A 373 13.07 -13.96 2.69
C ALA A 373 13.64 -13.06 1.57
N CYS A 374 14.97 -12.98 1.49
CA CYS A 374 15.73 -12.08 0.61
C CYS A 374 16.29 -12.77 -0.63
N ALA A 375 16.31 -14.11 -0.66
CA ALA A 375 16.88 -14.87 -1.75
C ALA A 375 16.20 -14.51 -3.08
N ARG A 376 16.96 -13.94 -4.02
CA ARG A 376 16.46 -13.63 -5.37
C ARG A 376 16.05 -14.94 -6.04
N LEU A 377 14.76 -15.06 -6.32
CA LEU A 377 14.21 -16.31 -6.85
C LEU A 377 14.62 -16.43 -8.32
N VAL A 378 15.40 -17.47 -8.64
CA VAL A 378 15.87 -17.74 -10.01
C VAL A 378 14.68 -18.15 -10.86
N SER A 379 14.42 -17.36 -11.90
CA SER A 379 13.35 -17.54 -12.88
C SER A 379 13.63 -18.77 -13.75
N GLY A 380 12.86 -19.84 -13.53
CA GLY A 380 12.92 -21.02 -14.41
C GLY A 380 11.87 -22.09 -14.14
N SER A 381 11.43 -22.28 -12.89
CA SER A 381 10.47 -23.35 -12.55
C SER A 381 9.50 -23.01 -11.42
N MET A 382 9.36 -21.73 -11.08
CA MET A 382 8.67 -21.33 -9.85
C MET A 382 7.17 -21.09 -10.08
N GLU A 383 6.34 -21.56 -9.15
CA GLU A 383 4.92 -21.25 -9.13
C GLU A 383 4.67 -19.74 -9.05
N GLN A 384 3.73 -19.23 -9.84
CA GLN A 384 3.44 -17.80 -9.98
C GLN A 384 3.24 -17.07 -8.65
N TRP A 385 2.53 -17.68 -7.69
CA TRP A 385 2.25 -17.03 -6.40
C TRP A 385 3.51 -16.77 -5.58
N LYS A 386 4.56 -17.61 -5.70
CA LYS A 386 5.84 -17.39 -5.01
C LYS A 386 6.53 -16.14 -5.56
N LEU A 387 6.49 -15.98 -6.88
CA LEU A 387 7.06 -14.80 -7.54
C LEU A 387 6.31 -13.53 -7.11
N THR A 388 4.97 -13.58 -7.10
CA THR A 388 4.15 -12.45 -6.67
C THR A 388 4.38 -12.12 -5.18
N ALA A 389 4.52 -13.12 -4.30
CA ALA A 389 4.82 -12.91 -2.89
C ALA A 389 6.20 -12.25 -2.68
N TRP A 390 7.22 -12.70 -3.41
CA TRP A 390 8.55 -12.10 -3.36
C TRP A 390 8.55 -10.65 -3.85
N ARG A 391 7.89 -10.37 -4.97
CA ARG A 391 7.76 -8.99 -5.50
C ARG A 391 7.06 -8.08 -4.52
N ARG A 392 5.99 -8.57 -3.89
CA ARG A 392 5.30 -7.84 -2.82
C ARG A 392 6.25 -7.49 -1.67
N GLN A 393 7.06 -8.45 -1.22
CA GLN A 393 8.05 -8.17 -0.17
C GLN A 393 9.05 -7.11 -0.63
N PHE A 394 9.61 -7.25 -1.84
CA PHE A 394 10.56 -6.30 -2.40
C PHE A 394 9.98 -4.88 -2.41
N LEU A 395 8.75 -4.69 -2.91
CA LEU A 395 8.10 -3.39 -2.92
C LEU A 395 7.83 -2.84 -1.51
N CYS A 396 7.49 -3.71 -0.54
CA CYS A 396 7.36 -3.33 0.86
C CYS A 396 8.70 -2.85 1.45
N ASP A 397 9.81 -3.46 1.03
CA ASP A 397 11.17 -3.11 1.43
C ASP A 397 11.54 -1.72 0.90
N GLN A 398 11.44 -1.54 -0.42
CA GLN A 398 11.71 -0.26 -1.08
C GLN A 398 10.85 0.88 -0.52
N SER A 399 9.57 0.63 -0.27
CA SER A 399 8.67 1.63 0.32
C SER A 399 9.11 2.07 1.71
N LEU A 400 9.64 1.16 2.53
CA LEU A 400 10.14 1.51 3.86
C LEU A 400 11.44 2.33 3.78
N HIS A 401 12.37 1.93 2.91
CA HIS A 401 13.58 2.70 2.64
C HIS A 401 13.25 4.13 2.18
N LEU A 402 12.35 4.28 1.21
CA LEU A 402 11.90 5.61 0.78
C LEU A 402 11.26 6.41 1.91
N LEU A 403 10.45 5.76 2.75
CA LEU A 403 9.80 6.40 3.89
C LEU A 403 10.80 6.98 4.90
N ILE A 404 11.90 6.28 5.20
CA ILE A 404 12.90 6.77 6.17
C ILE A 404 13.80 7.85 5.59
N HIS A 405 14.05 7.85 4.27
CA HIS A 405 14.86 8.87 3.59
C HIS A 405 14.08 10.14 3.23
N ARG A 406 12.76 10.05 3.01
CA ARG A 406 11.90 11.15 2.57
C ARG A 406 11.97 12.42 3.42
N PRO A 407 12.01 12.39 4.77
CA PRO A 407 12.04 13.61 5.58
C PRO A 407 13.23 14.53 5.28
N LEU A 408 14.43 13.97 5.13
CA LEU A 408 15.65 14.73 4.81
C LEU A 408 15.58 15.38 3.42
N LEU A 409 14.95 14.69 2.46
CA LEU A 409 14.73 15.24 1.12
C LEU A 409 13.74 16.41 1.14
N LEU A 410 12.63 16.26 1.87
CA LEU A 410 11.61 17.31 1.98
C LEU A 410 12.13 18.54 2.72
N GLN A 411 12.88 18.35 3.80
CA GLN A 411 13.50 19.45 4.55
C GLN A 411 14.49 20.24 3.66
N TRP A 412 15.27 19.54 2.85
CA TRP A 412 16.18 20.19 1.89
C TRP A 412 15.44 20.99 0.82
N LEU A 413 14.33 20.46 0.27
CA LEU A 413 13.49 21.16 -0.70
C LEU A 413 12.92 22.45 -0.09
N GLN A 414 12.35 22.36 1.13
CA GLN A 414 11.81 23.51 1.85
C GLN A 414 12.87 24.57 2.14
N ASN A 415 14.08 24.16 2.52
CA ASN A 415 15.17 25.08 2.81
C ASN A 415 15.71 25.79 1.54
N LYS A 416 15.72 25.09 0.39
CA LYS A 416 16.08 25.70 -0.90
C LYS A 416 15.10 26.81 -1.33
N ASP A 417 13.82 26.67 -0.98
CA ASP A 417 12.80 27.66 -1.30
C ASP A 417 12.82 28.87 -0.33
N ILE A 418 13.34 28.71 0.89
CA ILE A 418 13.20 29.70 1.98
C ILE A 418 14.51 30.44 2.31
N ASN A 419 15.68 29.81 2.24
CA ASN A 419 16.92 30.38 2.78
C ASN A 419 18.13 30.21 1.85
N LYS A 420 18.60 31.34 1.30
CA LYS A 420 19.95 31.45 0.70
C LYS A 420 21.07 31.59 1.75
N ASP A 421 20.75 31.88 3.02
CA ASP A 421 21.72 32.50 3.95
C ASP A 421 21.84 31.88 5.36
N THR A 422 21.62 30.57 5.56
CA THR A 422 21.95 29.93 6.86
C THR A 422 22.87 28.72 6.69
N ALA A 423 24.10 28.86 7.19
CA ALA A 423 25.14 27.83 7.10
C ALA A 423 25.06 26.84 8.28
N LEU A 424 24.58 25.63 8.03
CA LEU A 424 24.82 24.46 8.92
C LEU A 424 26.31 24.02 8.85
N PRO A 425 26.81 23.27 9.84
CA PRO A 425 28.17 22.71 9.84
C PRO A 425 28.46 21.82 8.61
N ALA A 426 29.69 21.87 8.10
CA ALA A 426 30.07 21.20 6.83
C ALA A 426 29.90 19.66 6.84
N GLU A 427 30.15 18.99 7.97
CA GLU A 427 29.95 17.53 8.10
C GLU A 427 28.47 17.13 8.09
N GLU A 428 27.60 17.96 8.66
CA GLU A 428 26.15 17.74 8.71
C GLU A 428 25.55 17.82 7.29
N HIS A 429 26.01 18.78 6.49
CA HIS A 429 25.64 18.88 5.07
C HIS A 429 26.03 17.66 4.24
N ALA A 430 27.20 17.08 4.48
CA ALA A 430 27.70 15.93 3.73
C ALA A 430 26.89 14.65 4.05
N ALA A 431 26.65 14.38 5.33
CA ALA A 431 25.87 13.21 5.76
C ALA A 431 24.41 13.30 5.27
N GLU A 432 23.79 14.48 5.35
CA GLU A 432 22.45 14.65 4.80
C GLU A 432 22.42 14.51 3.28
N ALA A 433 23.43 15.02 2.56
CA ALA A 433 23.53 14.88 1.11
C ALA A 433 23.62 13.40 0.71
N GLN A 434 24.41 12.61 1.43
CA GLN A 434 24.51 11.17 1.23
C GLN A 434 23.16 10.47 1.44
N CYS A 435 22.45 10.77 2.53
CA CYS A 435 21.12 10.20 2.76
C CYS A 435 20.12 10.60 1.67
N ARG A 436 20.14 11.85 1.19
CA ARG A 436 19.27 12.28 0.08
C ARG A 436 19.58 11.54 -1.22
N ALA A 437 20.87 11.41 -1.55
CA ALA A 437 21.32 10.69 -2.74
C ALA A 437 20.92 9.21 -2.70
N ALA A 438 21.08 8.55 -1.54
CA ALA A 438 20.63 7.17 -1.34
C ALA A 438 19.12 7.03 -1.56
N GLY A 439 18.31 7.91 -0.96
CA GLY A 439 16.86 7.90 -1.17
C GLY A 439 16.44 8.07 -2.63
N LEU A 440 17.14 8.93 -3.39
CA LEU A 440 16.90 9.11 -4.82
C LEU A 440 17.31 7.86 -5.64
N ALA A 441 18.41 7.21 -5.28
CA ALA A 441 18.85 5.97 -5.92
C ALA A 441 17.83 4.85 -5.72
N ILE A 442 17.32 4.67 -4.50
CA ILE A 442 16.25 3.72 -4.16
C ILE A 442 14.99 4.00 -5.00
N ALA A 443 14.58 5.26 -5.14
CA ALA A 443 13.42 5.62 -5.94
C ALA A 443 13.59 5.25 -7.42
N ARG A 444 14.77 5.54 -7.99
CA ARG A 444 15.10 5.21 -9.38
C ARG A 444 15.12 3.70 -9.61
N GLU A 445 15.74 2.95 -8.72
CA GLU A 445 15.78 1.49 -8.79
C GLU A 445 14.37 0.90 -8.72
N THR A 446 13.54 1.40 -7.81
CA THR A 446 12.14 0.98 -7.66
C THR A 446 11.35 1.21 -8.95
N ILE A 447 11.45 2.41 -9.54
CA ILE A 447 10.77 2.74 -10.82
C ILE A 447 11.26 1.84 -11.95
N ALA A 448 12.58 1.60 -12.05
CA ALA A 448 13.16 0.77 -13.09
C ALA A 448 12.66 -0.68 -13.00
N GLN A 449 12.66 -1.27 -11.79
CA GLN A 449 12.20 -2.65 -11.59
C GLN A 449 10.69 -2.82 -11.82
N ILE A 450 9.88 -1.83 -11.44
CA ILE A 450 8.43 -1.81 -11.75
C ILE A 450 8.23 -1.74 -13.27
N SER A 451 8.95 -0.86 -13.95
CA SER A 451 8.86 -0.67 -15.40
C SER A 451 9.27 -1.93 -16.15
N GLU A 452 10.37 -2.58 -15.75
CA GLU A 452 10.81 -3.87 -16.29
C GLU A 452 9.73 -4.94 -16.09
N SER A 453 9.15 -5.04 -14.89
CA SER A 453 8.09 -6.01 -14.60
C SER A 453 6.84 -5.81 -15.47
N ILE A 454 6.49 -4.55 -15.79
CA ILE A 454 5.39 -4.22 -16.69
C ILE A 454 5.74 -4.60 -18.13
N MET A 455 6.93 -4.23 -18.62
CA MET A 455 7.39 -4.51 -19.98
C MET A 455 7.50 -6.01 -20.26
N GLU A 456 7.97 -6.80 -19.28
CA GLU A 456 8.07 -8.26 -19.39
C GLU A 456 6.72 -8.98 -19.21
N GLY A 457 5.63 -8.25 -18.94
CA GLY A 457 4.32 -8.84 -18.70
C GLY A 457 4.25 -9.71 -17.43
N THR A 458 5.22 -9.56 -16.53
CA THR A 458 5.29 -10.33 -15.29
C THR A 458 4.55 -9.64 -14.13
N TYR A 459 4.12 -8.40 -14.33
CA TYR A 459 3.34 -7.61 -13.39
C TYR A 459 2.02 -8.29 -12.98
N ASP A 460 1.73 -8.29 -11.67
CA ASP A 460 0.51 -8.88 -11.12
C ASP A 460 -0.41 -7.78 -10.58
N LYS A 461 -1.70 -7.82 -10.95
CA LYS A 461 -2.73 -6.88 -10.44
C LYS A 461 -2.82 -6.90 -8.91
N MET A 462 -2.42 -8.00 -8.27
CA MET A 462 -2.40 -8.14 -6.81
C MET A 462 -1.39 -7.24 -6.11
N THR A 463 -0.32 -6.81 -6.80
CA THR A 463 0.74 -5.95 -6.24
C THR A 463 0.54 -4.46 -6.54
N LEU A 464 -0.56 -4.09 -7.21
CA LEU A 464 -0.83 -2.72 -7.66
C LEU A 464 -0.77 -1.68 -6.54
N ALA A 465 -1.39 -1.95 -5.39
CA ALA A 465 -1.38 -1.01 -4.27
C ALA A 465 0.01 -0.73 -3.66
N PHE A 466 1.02 -1.56 -3.96
CA PHE A 466 2.42 -1.35 -3.55
C PHE A 466 3.27 -0.71 -4.65
N THR A 467 2.71 -0.54 -5.83
CA THR A 467 3.36 0.04 -7.02
C THR A 467 3.00 1.51 -7.19
N LEU A 468 1.79 1.87 -6.78
CA LEU A 468 1.20 3.21 -6.78
C LEU A 468 1.59 3.99 -5.52
#